data_AF-A0A934E5S6-F1
#
_entry.id   AF-A0A934E5S6-F1
#
_cell.length_a   1.000
_cell.length_b   1.000
_cell.length_c   1.000
_cell.angle_alpha   90.00
_cell.angle_beta   90.00
_cell.angle_gamma   90.00
#
_symmetry.space_group_name_H-M   'P 1'
#
loop_
_entity.id
_entity.type
_entity.pdbx_description
1 polymer ?
#
loop_
_entity_poly.entity_id
_entity_poly.type
_entity_poly.pdbx_seq_one_letter_code
_entity_poly.pdbx_strand_id
1 'polypeptide(L)'
;GKGCIDGECVYPQCQSVTCGPNETCAAGFCYPKDCTHEQCPEGAVCAHPCGDPLSCPGRCVEELCAPVVCGLGEACVAGRCVEPSCADSSWNGAETDVDCGGGTCPVCALGKRCVQASDCDAPACTSGRCANTSCTDGAKNGDESDRDCGGSCPLKCAARASCTQGADCASLICRQGACTAAACNDGVANGDESDSDCGGEFCRKCVAGKACRRGSDCVTGVCTNQVCAS
;
A
#
# COMPACT_ATOMS: atom_id res chain seq x y z
N GLY A 1 -25.09 28.45 16.39
CA GLY A 1 -24.22 28.55 17.57
C GLY A 1 -24.92 27.95 18.76
N LYS A 2 -24.17 27.39 19.72
CA LYS A 2 -24.71 26.86 20.99
C LYS A 2 -25.13 28.05 21.89
N GLY A 3 -26.25 27.92 22.59
CA GLY A 3 -26.65 28.80 23.68
C GLY A 3 -26.20 28.24 25.03
N CYS A 4 -26.13 29.07 26.06
CA CYS A 4 -25.82 28.63 27.43
C CYS A 4 -27.12 28.43 28.22
N ILE A 5 -27.33 27.24 28.76
CA ILE A 5 -28.47 26.88 29.61
C ILE A 5 -27.92 26.12 30.82
N ASP A 6 -28.23 26.59 32.03
CA ASP A 6 -27.79 25.98 33.30
C ASP A 6 -26.27 25.71 33.41
N GLY A 7 -25.47 26.52 32.71
CA GLY A 7 -24.00 26.41 32.70
C GLY A 7 -23.44 25.49 31.62
N GLU A 8 -24.29 24.87 30.79
CA GLU A 8 -23.89 24.00 29.69
C GLU A 8 -24.17 24.62 28.32
N CYS A 9 -23.29 24.35 27.35
CA CYS A 9 -23.45 24.78 25.97
C CYS A 9 -24.39 23.84 25.21
N VAL A 10 -25.64 24.25 25.01
CA VAL A 10 -26.69 23.45 24.35
C VAL A 10 -27.09 24.10 23.02
N TYR A 11 -27.36 23.30 22.00
CA TYR A 11 -27.95 23.81 20.77
C TYR A 11 -29.39 24.30 21.00
N PRO A 12 -29.81 25.46 20.47
CA PRO A 12 -31.18 25.96 20.64
C PRO A 12 -32.25 24.94 20.23
N GLN A 13 -32.02 24.21 19.14
CA GLN A 13 -32.91 23.15 18.67
C GLN A 13 -32.97 21.91 19.58
N CYS A 14 -32.05 21.77 20.53
CA CYS A 14 -32.00 20.68 21.50
C CYS A 14 -32.61 21.04 22.86
N GLN A 15 -33.04 22.30 23.05
CA GLN A 15 -33.52 22.80 24.34
C GLN A 15 -34.75 22.03 24.88
N SER A 16 -35.58 21.49 24.00
CA SER A 16 -36.80 20.74 24.35
C SER A 16 -36.71 19.25 23.97
N VAL A 17 -35.50 18.75 23.72
CA VAL A 17 -35.28 17.37 23.25
C VAL A 17 -34.69 16.54 24.39
N THR A 18 -35.40 15.49 24.79
CA THR A 18 -34.93 14.54 25.79
C THR A 18 -34.47 13.26 25.08
N CYS A 19 -33.18 12.98 25.14
CA CYS A 19 -32.58 11.79 24.52
C CYS A 19 -32.37 10.65 25.51
N GLY A 20 -32.24 9.43 25.00
CA GLY A 20 -31.93 8.25 25.80
C GLY A 20 -30.54 8.29 26.44
N PRO A 21 -30.25 7.37 27.38
CA PRO A 21 -29.00 7.37 28.15
C PRO A 21 -27.71 7.30 27.30
N ASN A 22 -27.77 6.65 26.13
CA ASN A 22 -26.65 6.51 25.20
C ASN A 22 -26.78 7.39 23.95
N GLU A 23 -27.59 8.45 24.03
CA GLU A 23 -27.82 9.36 22.94
C GLU A 23 -27.46 10.79 23.34
N THR A 24 -27.04 11.58 22.36
CA THR A 24 -26.80 13.02 22.48
C THR A 24 -27.71 13.72 21.50
N CYS A 25 -28.34 14.83 21.93
CA CYS A 25 -29.07 15.65 20.99
C CYS A 25 -28.11 16.42 20.08
N ALA A 26 -28.26 16.23 18.78
CA ALA A 26 -27.59 17.02 17.76
C ALA A 26 -28.63 17.51 16.75
N ALA A 27 -28.57 18.79 16.38
CA ALA A 27 -29.51 19.38 15.41
C ALA A 27 -31.02 19.13 15.66
N GLY A 28 -31.42 18.91 16.92
CA GLY A 28 -32.82 18.69 17.30
C GLY A 28 -33.29 17.23 17.23
N PHE A 29 -32.38 16.30 16.95
CA PHE A 29 -32.64 14.86 16.96
C PHE A 29 -31.68 14.14 17.90
N CYS A 30 -32.11 13.00 18.43
CA CYS A 30 -31.26 12.16 19.28
C CYS A 30 -30.44 11.22 18.41
N TYR A 31 -29.12 11.30 18.56
CA TYR A 31 -28.17 10.43 17.88
C TYR A 31 -27.42 9.57 18.89
N PRO A 32 -27.10 8.30 18.57
CA PRO A 32 -26.25 7.49 19.43
C PRO A 32 -24.88 8.12 19.63
N LYS A 33 -24.31 7.94 20.82
CA LYS A 33 -22.92 8.33 21.13
C LYS A 33 -21.89 7.37 20.54
N ASP A 34 -22.31 6.15 20.21
CA ASP A 34 -21.44 5.06 19.76
C ASP A 34 -21.95 4.47 18.44
N CYS A 35 -21.02 4.04 17.60
CA CYS A 35 -21.30 3.19 16.45
C CYS A 35 -21.07 1.72 16.81
N THR A 36 -21.55 0.79 15.96
CA THR A 36 -21.55 -0.67 16.23
C THR A 36 -20.21 -1.25 16.70
N HIS A 37 -19.09 -0.57 16.42
CA HIS A 37 -17.74 -1.00 16.81
C HIS A 37 -16.85 0.08 17.44
N GLU A 38 -17.32 1.31 17.67
CA GLU A 38 -16.44 2.40 18.13
C GLU A 38 -17.20 3.51 18.87
N GLN A 39 -16.61 4.04 19.94
CA GLN A 39 -17.14 5.19 20.68
C GLN A 39 -16.76 6.48 19.95
N CYS A 40 -17.73 7.37 19.73
CA CYS A 40 -17.41 8.62 19.07
C CYS A 40 -16.65 9.58 20.02
N PRO A 41 -15.63 10.29 19.51
CA PRO A 41 -14.91 11.28 20.29
C PRO A 41 -15.83 12.42 20.74
N GLU A 42 -15.40 13.18 21.74
CA GLU A 42 -16.19 14.30 22.29
C GLU A 42 -16.56 15.31 21.20
N GLY A 43 -17.85 15.66 21.11
CA GLY A 43 -18.39 16.55 20.06
C GLY A 43 -18.73 15.86 18.72
N ALA A 44 -18.57 14.54 18.63
CA ALA A 44 -19.07 13.73 17.54
C ALA A 44 -20.27 12.85 17.98
N VAL A 45 -21.12 12.51 17.03
CA VAL A 45 -22.23 11.58 17.20
C VAL A 45 -22.19 10.50 16.12
N CYS A 46 -22.77 9.34 16.39
CA CYS A 46 -22.87 8.29 15.40
C CYS A 46 -24.01 8.62 14.42
N ALA A 47 -23.66 8.86 13.16
CA ALA A 47 -24.63 9.08 12.09
C ALA A 47 -24.42 8.07 10.97
N HIS A 48 -25.52 7.72 10.31
CA HIS A 48 -25.51 6.86 9.14
C HIS A 48 -25.50 7.75 7.90
N PRO A 49 -24.44 7.75 7.08
CA PRO A 49 -24.28 8.72 6.00
C PRO A 49 -25.37 8.66 4.93
N CYS A 50 -26.11 7.55 4.84
CA CYS A 50 -27.27 7.40 3.96
C CYS A 50 -28.62 7.49 4.69
N GLY A 51 -28.63 7.85 5.98
CA GLY A 51 -29.84 7.89 6.81
C GLY A 51 -30.44 6.52 7.17
N ASP A 52 -29.82 5.42 6.70
CA ASP A 52 -30.27 4.05 6.91
C ASP A 52 -29.18 3.19 7.60
N PRO A 53 -29.40 2.77 8.85
CA PRO A 53 -28.49 1.89 9.59
C PRO A 53 -28.31 0.49 8.98
N LEU A 54 -29.27 0.01 8.18
CA LEU A 54 -29.22 -1.31 7.56
C LEU A 54 -28.37 -1.30 6.28
N SER A 55 -28.35 -0.16 5.59
CA SER A 55 -27.67 -0.01 4.30
C SER A 55 -26.25 0.55 4.43
N CYS A 56 -25.96 1.32 5.49
CA CYS A 56 -24.63 1.89 5.70
C CYS A 56 -24.17 1.70 7.15
N PRO A 57 -22.90 1.32 7.38
CA PRO A 57 -22.35 1.33 8.72
C PRO A 57 -22.33 2.76 9.28
N GLY A 58 -22.69 2.90 10.55
CA GLY A 58 -22.60 4.18 11.27
C GLY A 58 -21.15 4.63 11.36
N ARG A 59 -20.92 5.93 11.20
CA ARG A 59 -19.62 6.57 11.40
C ARG A 59 -19.75 7.76 12.34
N CYS A 60 -18.67 8.08 13.05
CA CYS A 60 -18.63 9.27 13.86
C CYS A 60 -18.53 10.51 12.97
N VAL A 61 -19.48 11.43 13.13
CA VAL A 61 -19.51 12.72 12.43
C VAL A 61 -19.66 13.85 13.44
N GLU A 62 -19.24 15.05 13.06
CA GLU A 62 -19.48 16.27 13.85
C GLU A 62 -20.99 16.44 14.13
N GLU A 63 -21.37 16.90 15.32
CA GLU A 63 -22.78 17.12 15.72
C GLU A 63 -23.59 17.89 14.66
N LEU A 64 -22.97 18.88 14.02
CA LEU A 64 -23.62 19.69 12.98
C LEU A 64 -23.85 18.95 11.67
N CYS A 65 -23.10 17.87 11.43
CA CYS A 65 -23.16 17.07 10.20
C CYS A 65 -24.08 15.86 10.31
N ALA A 66 -24.54 15.52 11.52
CA ALA A 66 -25.47 14.43 11.75
C ALA A 66 -26.78 14.47 10.94
N PRO A 67 -27.43 15.64 10.71
CA PRO A 67 -28.62 15.73 9.85
C PRO A 67 -28.30 16.05 8.38
N VAL A 68 -27.02 16.24 8.02
CA VAL A 68 -26.63 16.74 6.71
C VAL A 68 -26.32 15.58 5.79
N VAL A 69 -27.13 15.41 4.76
CA VAL A 69 -26.87 14.48 3.66
C VAL A 69 -26.23 15.26 2.52
N CYS A 70 -24.95 15.00 2.25
CA CYS A 70 -24.23 15.61 1.15
C CYS A 70 -24.32 14.79 -0.13
N GLY A 71 -24.18 15.46 -1.27
CA GLY A 71 -24.17 14.85 -2.59
C GLY A 71 -22.99 13.90 -2.79
N LEU A 72 -22.99 13.21 -3.93
CA LEU A 72 -21.94 12.24 -4.28
C LEU A 72 -20.57 12.93 -4.32
N GLY A 73 -19.70 12.58 -3.38
CA GLY A 73 -18.32 13.08 -3.31
C GLY A 73 -18.13 14.35 -2.46
N GLU A 74 -19.19 14.94 -1.92
CA GLU A 74 -19.10 16.10 -1.02
C GLU A 74 -18.86 15.66 0.44
N ALA A 75 -18.13 16.47 1.20
CA ALA A 75 -17.97 16.31 2.65
C ALA A 75 -18.83 17.31 3.41
N CYS A 76 -19.24 16.96 4.64
CA CYS A 76 -19.85 17.92 5.55
C CYS A 76 -18.80 18.52 6.47
N VAL A 77 -18.68 19.85 6.46
CA VAL A 77 -17.80 20.62 7.35
C VAL A 77 -18.63 21.71 8.02
N ALA A 78 -18.65 21.74 9.36
CA ALA A 78 -19.42 22.71 10.13
C ALA A 78 -20.92 22.79 9.74
N GLY A 79 -21.52 21.65 9.40
CA GLY A 79 -22.94 21.55 9.03
C GLY A 79 -23.28 22.00 7.60
N ARG A 80 -22.29 22.10 6.70
CA ARG A 80 -22.52 22.46 5.29
C ARG A 80 -21.78 21.48 4.38
N CYS A 81 -22.40 21.15 3.26
CA CYS A 81 -21.73 20.39 2.21
C CYS A 81 -20.75 21.29 1.48
N VAL A 82 -19.53 20.78 1.32
CA VAL A 82 -18.45 21.42 0.58
C VAL A 82 -18.04 20.52 -0.57
N GLU A 83 -17.76 21.14 -1.70
CA GLU A 83 -17.19 20.47 -2.87
C GLU A 83 -15.84 19.84 -2.49
N PRO A 84 -15.53 18.64 -3.01
CA PRO A 84 -14.31 17.92 -2.68
C PRO A 84 -13.06 18.70 -3.08
N SER A 85 -12.08 18.71 -2.19
CA SER A 85 -10.76 19.28 -2.44
C SER A 85 -9.69 18.43 -1.80
N CYS A 86 -8.53 18.33 -2.43
CA CYS A 86 -7.38 17.56 -1.93
C CYS A 86 -6.69 18.15 -0.67
N ALA A 87 -7.36 19.05 0.05
CA ALA A 87 -6.84 19.76 1.22
C ALA A 87 -8.00 20.22 2.14
N ASP A 88 -9.11 19.49 2.14
CA ASP A 88 -10.31 19.77 2.92
C ASP A 88 -10.43 18.92 4.21
N SER A 89 -9.41 18.12 4.53
CA SER A 89 -9.33 17.24 5.70
C SER A 89 -10.42 16.17 5.75
N SER A 90 -11.06 15.90 4.61
CA SER A 90 -12.00 14.80 4.45
C SER A 90 -11.38 13.75 3.53
N TRP A 91 -11.96 12.54 3.54
CA TRP A 91 -11.65 11.54 2.52
C TRP A 91 -12.84 11.48 1.56
N ASN A 92 -12.74 12.20 0.45
CA ASN A 92 -13.82 12.39 -0.52
C ASN A 92 -13.30 12.50 -1.97
N GLY A 93 -14.18 12.81 -2.92
CA GLY A 93 -13.80 12.99 -4.31
C GLY A 93 -13.00 11.84 -4.92
N ALA A 94 -11.81 12.15 -5.45
CA ALA A 94 -10.89 11.21 -6.10
C ALA A 94 -9.79 10.67 -5.17
N GLU A 95 -9.78 11.07 -3.90
CA GLU A 95 -8.73 10.75 -2.96
C GLU A 95 -8.73 9.27 -2.56
N THR A 96 -7.54 8.74 -2.23
CA THR A 96 -7.41 7.36 -1.74
C THR A 96 -7.11 7.29 -0.24
N ASP A 97 -6.69 8.40 0.37
CA ASP A 97 -6.73 8.69 1.81
C ASP A 97 -7.00 10.20 1.99
N VAL A 98 -7.27 10.65 3.22
CA VAL A 98 -7.57 12.05 3.54
C VAL A 98 -6.53 13.00 2.90
N ASP A 99 -6.98 13.91 2.04
CA ASP A 99 -6.18 14.94 1.35
C ASP A 99 -5.10 14.43 0.39
N CYS A 100 -5.16 13.17 -0.08
CA CYS A 100 -4.09 12.63 -0.95
C CYS A 100 -4.47 11.47 -1.87
N GLY A 101 -3.58 11.22 -2.84
CA GLY A 101 -3.54 10.03 -3.68
C GLY A 101 -4.15 10.23 -5.05
N GLY A 102 -5.40 9.81 -5.22
CA GLY A 102 -6.00 9.67 -6.55
C GLY A 102 -6.34 10.98 -7.28
N GLY A 103 -6.62 10.84 -8.58
CA GLY A 103 -6.98 11.95 -9.45
C GLY A 103 -5.82 12.94 -9.67
N THR A 104 -6.00 14.18 -9.24
CA THR A 104 -5.00 15.26 -9.33
C THR A 104 -4.46 15.67 -7.95
N CYS A 105 -4.80 14.91 -6.92
CA CYS A 105 -4.36 15.16 -5.56
C CYS A 105 -2.86 14.89 -5.38
N PRO A 106 -2.20 15.54 -4.41
CA PRO A 106 -0.82 15.22 -4.06
C PRO A 106 -0.74 13.77 -3.59
N VAL A 107 0.40 13.13 -3.80
CA VAL A 107 0.62 11.74 -3.40
C VAL A 107 0.57 11.56 -1.88
N CYS A 108 0.11 10.40 -1.45
CA CYS A 108 0.00 10.02 -0.05
C CYS A 108 1.35 9.61 0.56
N ALA A 109 1.58 10.04 1.80
CA ALA A 109 2.74 9.63 2.59
C ALA A 109 2.70 8.14 2.99
N LEU A 110 3.81 7.62 3.53
CA LEU A 110 3.90 6.25 4.02
C LEU A 110 2.80 5.89 5.04
N GLY A 111 2.28 4.67 4.94
CA GLY A 111 1.23 4.10 5.80
C GLY A 111 -0.19 4.54 5.48
N LYS A 112 -0.37 5.60 4.68
CA LYS A 112 -1.67 6.08 4.19
C LYS A 112 -2.29 5.08 3.21
N ARG A 113 -3.61 5.11 3.07
CA ARG A 113 -4.37 4.28 2.15
C ARG A 113 -4.02 4.64 0.71
N CYS A 114 -4.12 3.65 -0.17
CA CYS A 114 -3.90 3.80 -1.60
C CYS A 114 -4.66 2.71 -2.37
N VAL A 115 -4.89 2.95 -3.67
CA VAL A 115 -5.46 1.97 -4.60
C VAL A 115 -4.39 1.51 -5.60
N GLN A 116 -3.44 2.38 -5.93
CA GLN A 116 -2.38 2.13 -6.90
C GLN A 116 -1.07 2.84 -6.50
N ALA A 117 0.05 2.42 -7.08
CA ALA A 117 1.38 2.94 -6.74
C ALA A 117 1.52 4.46 -6.94
N SER A 118 0.86 5.04 -7.95
CA SER A 118 0.91 6.49 -8.21
C SER A 118 0.20 7.32 -7.16
N ASP A 119 -0.59 6.71 -6.28
CA ASP A 119 -1.22 7.40 -5.16
C ASP A 119 -0.23 7.67 -4.02
N CYS A 120 0.99 7.14 -4.09
CA CYS A 120 1.95 7.13 -3.00
C CYS A 120 3.22 7.92 -3.34
N ASP A 121 3.75 8.62 -2.34
CA ASP A 121 5.08 9.26 -2.40
C ASP A 121 6.18 8.18 -2.44
N ALA A 122 5.89 7.03 -1.85
CA ALA A 122 6.67 5.81 -1.98
C ALA A 122 6.25 4.99 -3.21
N PRO A 123 7.14 4.17 -3.79
CA PRO A 123 6.91 3.54 -5.09
C PRO A 123 5.84 2.44 -5.10
N ALA A 124 5.27 2.06 -3.94
CA ALA A 124 4.38 0.91 -3.85
C ALA A 124 3.14 1.17 -3.00
N CYS A 125 2.00 0.68 -3.52
CA CYS A 125 0.76 0.49 -2.78
C CYS A 125 0.60 -0.99 -2.43
N THR A 126 1.01 -1.37 -1.21
CA THR A 126 1.04 -2.77 -0.77
C THR A 126 -0.03 -2.98 0.29
N SER A 127 -0.89 -3.98 0.08
CA SER A 127 -2.03 -4.28 1.00
C SER A 127 -2.93 -3.06 1.26
N GLY A 128 -3.14 -2.21 0.24
CA GLY A 128 -3.97 -1.02 0.32
C GLY A 128 -3.35 0.13 1.12
N ARG A 129 -2.03 0.11 1.36
CA ARG A 129 -1.29 1.20 2.02
C ARG A 129 0.00 1.53 1.30
N CYS A 130 0.36 2.82 1.31
CA CYS A 130 1.63 3.30 0.80
C CYS A 130 2.75 2.71 1.64
N ALA A 131 3.59 1.90 1.01
CA ALA A 131 4.70 1.23 1.67
C ALA A 131 6.00 1.67 1.00
N ASN A 132 7.03 1.87 1.82
CA ASN A 132 8.38 2.02 1.31
C ASN A 132 8.84 0.62 0.91
N THR A 133 9.30 0.46 -0.32
CA THR A 133 10.16 -0.66 -0.70
C THR A 133 11.58 -0.11 -0.65
N SER A 134 12.05 0.24 0.56
CA SER A 134 13.40 0.79 0.68
C SER A 134 14.37 -0.37 0.77
N CYS A 135 14.84 -0.79 -0.40
CA CYS A 135 15.82 -1.87 -0.61
C CYS A 135 17.22 -1.61 -0.01
N THR A 136 17.34 -0.73 0.98
CA THR A 136 18.60 -0.30 1.60
C THR A 136 18.41 0.24 3.04
N ASP A 137 17.23 0.14 3.64
CA ASP A 137 16.98 0.71 4.98
C ASP A 137 17.33 -0.23 6.14
N GLY A 138 17.78 -1.45 5.84
CA GLY A 138 18.10 -2.40 6.89
C GLY A 138 16.84 -2.98 7.53
N ALA A 139 15.69 -3.01 6.88
CA ALA A 139 14.53 -3.75 7.33
C ALA A 139 14.10 -4.76 6.25
N LYS A 140 13.22 -5.69 6.62
CA LYS A 140 12.45 -6.48 5.65
C LYS A 140 11.06 -5.85 5.58
N ASN A 141 10.78 -5.08 4.54
CA ASN A 141 9.52 -4.35 4.38
C ASN A 141 9.02 -4.37 2.92
N GLY A 142 7.83 -3.84 2.68
CA GLY A 142 7.21 -3.88 1.36
C GLY A 142 7.03 -5.31 0.83
N ASP A 143 7.52 -5.57 -0.38
CA ASP A 143 7.51 -6.87 -1.04
C ASP A 143 8.89 -7.58 -1.07
N GLU A 144 9.83 -7.13 -0.23
CA GLU A 144 11.14 -7.75 -0.06
C GLU A 144 11.03 -9.20 0.41
N SER A 145 11.78 -10.10 -0.23
CA SER A 145 11.79 -11.51 0.17
C SER A 145 12.74 -11.76 1.34
N ASP A 146 13.81 -10.96 1.46
CA ASP A 146 14.68 -10.85 2.63
C ASP A 146 15.10 -9.38 2.83
N ARG A 147 15.71 -9.06 3.96
CA ARG A 147 16.13 -7.70 4.34
C ARG A 147 16.85 -6.99 3.18
N ASP A 148 16.27 -5.90 2.67
CA ASP A 148 16.80 -5.08 1.57
C ASP A 148 16.97 -5.77 0.20
N CYS A 149 16.32 -6.91 -0.07
CA CYS A 149 16.47 -7.62 -1.34
C CYS A 149 15.24 -8.44 -1.78
N GLY A 150 15.22 -8.79 -3.07
CA GLY A 150 14.16 -9.60 -3.67
C GLY A 150 12.86 -8.81 -3.92
N GLY A 151 11.82 -9.47 -4.42
CA GLY A 151 10.60 -8.77 -4.84
C GLY A 151 10.89 -7.70 -5.91
N SER A 152 10.38 -6.49 -5.68
CA SER A 152 10.62 -5.32 -6.52
C SER A 152 12.04 -4.74 -6.44
N CYS A 153 12.87 -5.19 -5.49
CA CYS A 153 14.18 -4.62 -5.29
C CYS A 153 15.15 -4.90 -6.45
N PRO A 154 15.95 -3.88 -6.86
CA PRO A 154 17.02 -4.08 -7.84
C PRO A 154 18.06 -5.08 -7.36
N LEU A 155 18.35 -5.07 -6.04
CA LEU A 155 19.25 -6.03 -5.42
C LEU A 155 18.55 -7.39 -5.30
N LYS A 156 19.13 -8.40 -5.94
CA LYS A 156 18.72 -9.79 -5.78
C LYS A 156 19.39 -10.40 -4.54
N CYS A 157 18.63 -11.20 -3.83
CA CYS A 157 19.06 -11.83 -2.59
C CYS A 157 20.20 -12.83 -2.83
N ALA A 158 21.20 -12.78 -1.94
CA ALA A 158 22.33 -13.69 -1.96
C ALA A 158 21.93 -15.11 -1.52
N ALA A 159 22.82 -16.09 -1.67
CA ALA A 159 22.58 -17.45 -1.21
C ALA A 159 22.21 -17.48 0.29
N ARG A 160 21.29 -18.37 0.65
CA ARG A 160 20.67 -18.59 1.97
C ARG A 160 19.67 -17.53 2.43
N ALA A 161 19.55 -16.40 1.73
CA ALA A 161 18.51 -15.43 2.00
C ALA A 161 17.12 -15.99 1.65
N SER A 162 16.10 -15.46 2.32
CA SER A 162 14.71 -15.85 2.12
C SER A 162 14.21 -15.45 0.72
N CYS A 163 13.43 -16.31 0.09
CA CYS A 163 12.87 -16.08 -1.23
C CYS A 163 11.48 -16.70 -1.39
N THR A 164 10.72 -16.16 -2.34
CA THR A 164 9.40 -16.68 -2.74
C THR A 164 9.44 -17.23 -4.16
N GLN A 165 10.35 -16.71 -5.00
CA GLN A 165 10.51 -17.10 -6.39
C GLN A 165 11.97 -16.96 -6.84
N GLY A 166 12.33 -17.62 -7.94
CA GLY A 166 13.70 -17.58 -8.46
C GLY A 166 14.20 -16.16 -8.74
N ALA A 167 13.34 -15.28 -9.24
CA ALA A 167 13.66 -13.88 -9.54
C ALA A 167 14.02 -13.03 -8.31
N ASP A 168 13.80 -13.53 -7.09
CA ASP A 168 14.27 -12.89 -5.87
C ASP A 168 15.77 -13.12 -5.65
N CYS A 169 16.32 -14.21 -6.20
CA CYS A 169 17.66 -14.69 -5.94
C CYS A 169 18.65 -14.28 -7.02
N ALA A 170 19.87 -13.93 -6.64
CA ALA A 170 20.96 -13.64 -7.59
C ALA A 170 21.32 -14.85 -8.46
N SER A 171 21.11 -16.07 -7.95
CA SER A 171 21.28 -17.34 -8.67
C SER A 171 20.09 -17.71 -9.56
N LEU A 172 18.98 -16.96 -9.48
CA LEU A 172 17.70 -17.31 -10.08
C LEU A 172 17.05 -18.59 -9.52
N ILE A 173 17.59 -19.16 -8.43
CA ILE A 173 17.11 -20.41 -7.83
C ILE A 173 16.64 -20.16 -6.40
N CYS A 174 15.33 -20.29 -6.21
CA CYS A 174 14.69 -20.31 -4.91
C CYS A 174 14.27 -21.75 -4.58
N ARG A 175 14.91 -22.38 -3.59
CA ARG A 175 14.64 -23.77 -3.21
C ARG A 175 14.24 -23.84 -1.74
N GLN A 176 13.05 -24.38 -1.49
CA GLN A 176 12.51 -24.52 -0.13
C GLN A 176 12.47 -23.19 0.64
N GLY A 177 12.18 -22.08 -0.06
CA GLY A 177 12.09 -20.74 0.53
C GLY A 177 13.43 -20.05 0.78
N ALA A 178 14.54 -20.61 0.32
CA ALA A 178 15.87 -19.98 0.43
C ALA A 178 16.60 -19.96 -0.92
N CYS A 179 17.32 -18.88 -1.18
CA CYS A 179 18.17 -18.76 -2.36
C CYS A 179 19.32 -19.75 -2.29
N THR A 180 19.60 -20.46 -3.39
CA THR A 180 20.79 -21.34 -3.46
C THR A 180 21.95 -20.61 -4.09
N ALA A 181 23.19 -21.04 -3.79
CA ALA A 181 24.34 -20.56 -4.56
C ALA A 181 24.23 -21.07 -6.00
N ALA A 182 24.69 -20.24 -6.95
CA ALA A 182 24.89 -20.64 -8.34
C ALA A 182 25.92 -21.77 -8.41
N ALA A 183 25.67 -22.78 -9.25
CA ALA A 183 26.60 -23.88 -9.49
C ALA A 183 26.65 -24.22 -10.97
N CYS A 184 27.82 -24.69 -11.44
CA CYS A 184 28.07 -24.97 -12.85
C CYS A 184 27.26 -26.13 -13.48
N ASN A 185 26.32 -26.69 -12.72
CA ASN A 185 25.58 -27.90 -13.02
C ASN A 185 24.20 -27.90 -12.34
N ASP A 186 23.62 -26.72 -12.15
CA ASP A 186 22.31 -26.54 -11.52
C ASP A 186 21.16 -26.39 -12.53
N GLY A 187 21.45 -26.41 -13.83
CA GLY A 187 20.49 -26.34 -14.92
C GLY A 187 20.05 -24.93 -15.28
N VAL A 188 20.66 -23.89 -14.69
CA VAL A 188 20.28 -22.48 -14.89
C VAL A 188 21.51 -21.68 -15.29
N ALA A 189 21.42 -20.90 -16.37
CA ALA A 189 22.49 -19.99 -16.77
C ALA A 189 22.61 -18.83 -15.75
N ASN A 190 23.48 -18.98 -14.76
CA ASN A 190 23.64 -18.03 -13.65
C ASN A 190 25.12 -17.86 -13.26
N GLY A 191 25.37 -16.95 -12.31
CA GLY A 191 26.74 -16.68 -11.86
C GLY A 191 27.67 -16.27 -13.00
N ASP A 192 28.73 -17.07 -13.20
CA ASP A 192 29.78 -16.80 -14.19
C ASP A 192 29.52 -17.44 -15.57
N GLU A 193 28.45 -18.22 -15.71
CA GLU A 193 28.16 -19.00 -16.90
C GLU A 193 27.79 -18.15 -18.12
N SER A 194 28.25 -18.56 -19.30
CA SER A 194 27.86 -17.93 -20.57
C SER A 194 26.66 -18.62 -21.23
N ASP A 195 26.40 -19.88 -20.88
CA ASP A 195 25.23 -20.67 -21.23
C ASP A 195 24.95 -21.65 -20.08
N SER A 196 23.76 -22.24 -20.00
CA SER A 196 23.37 -23.16 -18.93
C SER A 196 24.41 -24.26 -18.70
N ASP A 197 24.96 -24.30 -17.49
CA ASP A 197 25.94 -25.29 -17.03
C ASP A 197 27.30 -25.22 -17.75
N CYS A 198 27.65 -24.10 -18.40
CA CYS A 198 28.96 -23.93 -19.05
C CYS A 198 29.41 -22.47 -19.29
N GLY A 199 30.71 -22.32 -19.58
CA GLY A 199 31.35 -21.04 -19.90
C GLY A 199 31.82 -20.28 -18.67
N GLY A 200 32.28 -19.05 -18.86
CA GLY A 200 32.89 -18.29 -17.77
C GLY A 200 34.28 -18.79 -17.38
N GLU A 201 34.78 -18.30 -16.24
CA GLU A 201 36.13 -18.63 -15.80
C GLU A 201 36.21 -19.94 -15.01
N PHE A 202 35.18 -20.23 -14.23
CA PHE A 202 35.19 -21.34 -13.26
C PHE A 202 34.43 -22.58 -13.70
N CYS A 203 33.54 -22.48 -14.68
CA CYS A 203 32.78 -23.62 -15.18
C CYS A 203 33.46 -24.29 -16.38
N ARG A 204 33.00 -25.50 -16.70
CA ARG A 204 33.46 -26.20 -17.90
C ARG A 204 33.17 -25.34 -19.14
N LYS A 205 34.05 -25.40 -20.13
CA LYS A 205 33.83 -24.69 -21.40
C LYS A 205 32.60 -25.24 -22.14
N CYS A 206 31.92 -24.35 -22.84
CA CYS A 206 30.79 -24.64 -23.70
C CYS A 206 31.23 -25.31 -25.01
N VAL A 207 30.43 -26.29 -25.45
CA VAL A 207 30.61 -26.95 -26.75
C VAL A 207 30.14 -26.04 -27.90
N ALA A 208 30.48 -26.37 -29.15
CA ALA A 208 30.01 -25.61 -30.31
C ALA A 208 28.47 -25.51 -30.34
N GLY A 209 27.95 -24.36 -30.75
CA GLY A 209 26.51 -24.05 -30.79
C GLY A 209 25.91 -23.50 -29.49
N LYS A 210 26.66 -23.50 -28.39
CA LYS A 210 26.26 -22.90 -27.10
C LYS A 210 26.60 -21.40 -27.03
N ALA A 211 25.90 -20.66 -26.19
CA ALA A 211 26.13 -19.24 -25.98
C ALA A 211 27.49 -18.98 -25.30
N CYS A 212 28.15 -17.89 -25.70
CA CYS A 212 29.44 -17.47 -25.19
C CYS A 212 29.57 -15.96 -25.16
N ARG A 213 30.37 -15.43 -24.23
CA ARG A 213 30.73 -14.01 -24.14
C ARG A 213 32.12 -13.75 -24.70
N ARG A 214 33.03 -14.73 -24.58
CA ARG A 214 34.42 -14.66 -25.03
C ARG A 214 34.94 -16.04 -25.46
N GLY A 215 36.03 -16.07 -26.22
CA GLY A 215 36.60 -17.30 -26.75
C GLY A 215 36.99 -18.33 -25.67
N SER A 216 37.42 -17.87 -24.48
CA SER A 216 37.74 -18.77 -23.36
C SER A 216 36.56 -19.59 -22.87
N ASP A 217 35.33 -19.13 -23.10
CA ASP A 217 34.11 -19.83 -22.71
C ASP A 217 33.90 -21.08 -23.58
N CYS A 218 34.49 -21.14 -24.78
CA CYS A 218 34.27 -22.19 -25.76
C CYS A 218 35.39 -23.24 -25.73
N VAL A 219 35.03 -24.52 -25.85
CA VAL A 219 35.99 -25.63 -26.02
C VAL A 219 36.89 -25.36 -27.25
N THR A 220 36.32 -24.79 -28.32
CA THR A 220 37.02 -24.44 -29.55
C THR A 220 37.93 -23.21 -29.42
N GLY A 221 37.76 -22.41 -28.36
CA GLY A 221 38.45 -21.13 -28.21
C GLY A 221 37.85 -19.98 -29.04
N VAL A 222 36.79 -20.23 -29.82
CA VAL A 222 36.23 -19.27 -30.78
C VAL A 222 34.78 -18.95 -30.43
N CYS A 223 34.50 -17.69 -30.11
CA CYS A 223 33.17 -17.15 -29.86
C CYS A 223 32.82 -16.14 -30.96
N THR A 224 31.85 -16.47 -31.82
CA THR A 224 31.45 -15.63 -32.95
C THR A 224 29.95 -15.38 -32.87
N ASN A 225 29.53 -14.12 -32.98
CA ASN A 225 28.12 -13.73 -32.84
C ASN A 225 27.45 -14.28 -31.56
N GLN A 226 28.17 -14.25 -30.43
CA GLN A 226 27.72 -14.78 -29.13
C GLN A 226 27.46 -16.31 -29.09
N VAL A 227 28.00 -17.06 -30.06
CA VAL A 227 27.87 -18.52 -30.14
C VAL A 227 29.24 -19.17 -30.33
N CYS A 228 29.50 -20.26 -29.63
CA CYS A 228 30.72 -21.04 -29.79
C CYS A 228 30.76 -21.64 -31.21
N ALA A 229 31.72 -21.18 -32.01
CA ALA A 229 31.90 -21.65 -33.37
C ALA A 229 32.63 -22.98 -33.40
N SER A 230 32.36 -23.78 -34.43
CA SER A 230 33.08 -25.03 -34.76
C SER A 230 34.40 -24.77 -35.46
#